data_AF-A0A9D3VM54-F1
#
_entry.id   AF-A0A9D3VM54-F1
#
_cell.length_a   1.000
_cell.length_b   1.000
_cell.length_c   1.000
_cell.angle_alpha   90.00
_cell.angle_beta   90.00
_cell.angle_gamma   90.00
#
_symmetry.space_group_name_H-M   'P 1'
#
loop_
_entity.id
_entity.type
_entity.pdbx_description
1 polymer ?
#
loop_
_entity_poly.entity_id
_entity_poly.type
_entity_poly.pdbx_seq_one_letter_code
_entity_poly.pdbx_strand_id
1 'polypeptide(L)'
;MKKAYCGVTLDCTAKYLAGDPNTCAKYLEAVDRIWRGRIQDLKKSKASDLVCEQLRNCRLQVEATATRDKEVIRCLTEMTTRGSAILSLKHYLLEAFGSMKPPVLEEACFKLGKYSK
;
A
#
# COMPACT_ATOMS: atom_id res chain seq x y z
N MET A 1 -7.60 -5.61 3.39
CA MET A 1 -7.06 -4.22 3.32
C MET A 1 -5.62 -4.07 3.83
N LYS A 2 -5.29 -4.45 5.09
CA LYS A 2 -3.97 -4.20 5.71
C LYS A 2 -2.77 -4.66 4.86
N LYS A 3 -2.83 -5.89 4.34
CA LYS A 3 -1.80 -6.46 3.44
C LYS A 3 -1.62 -5.64 2.15
N ALA A 4 -2.73 -5.23 1.53
CA ALA A 4 -2.72 -4.39 0.34
C ALA A 4 -2.10 -3.02 0.61
N TYR A 5 -2.50 -2.37 1.71
CA TYR A 5 -1.96 -1.07 2.13
C TYR A 5 -0.46 -1.14 2.39
N CYS A 6 0.00 -2.17 3.12
CA CYS A 6 1.42 -2.39 3.38
C CYS A 6 2.21 -2.60 2.09
N GLY A 7 1.73 -3.47 1.19
CA GLY A 7 2.39 -3.76 -0.09
C GLY A 7 2.49 -2.53 -0.99
N VAL A 8 1.40 -1.76 -1.14
CA VAL A 8 1.37 -0.54 -1.97
C VAL A 8 2.28 0.54 -1.40
N THR A 9 2.28 0.73 -0.08
CA THR A 9 3.16 1.72 0.58
C THR A 9 4.63 1.39 0.35
N LEU A 10 4.99 0.11 0.48
CA LEU A 10 6.36 -0.37 0.28
C LEU A 10 6.81 -0.19 -1.17
N ASP A 11 5.99 -0.63 -2.13
CA ASP A 11 6.24 -0.47 -3.57
C ASP A 11 6.38 1.00 -3.97
N CYS A 12 5.49 1.88 -3.48
CA CYS A 12 5.54 3.32 -3.75
C CYS A 12 6.81 4.00 -3.24
N THR A 13 7.47 3.42 -2.24
CA THR A 13 8.69 3.97 -1.64
C THR A 13 9.92 3.38 -2.31
N ALA A 14 9.99 2.05 -2.38
CA ALA A 14 11.16 1.34 -2.85
C ALA A 14 11.40 1.40 -4.35
N LYS A 15 10.39 1.76 -5.16
CA LYS A 15 10.59 2.04 -6.59
C LYS A 15 11.67 3.10 -6.87
N TYR A 16 12.00 3.93 -5.88
CA TYR A 16 13.07 4.93 -5.95
C TYR A 16 14.45 4.41 -5.51
N LEU A 17 14.58 3.13 -5.12
CA LEU A 17 15.86 2.49 -4.80
C LEU A 17 16.59 1.95 -6.03
N ALA A 18 15.91 1.85 -7.18
CA ALA A 18 16.48 1.34 -8.41
C ALA A 18 17.48 2.31 -9.05
N GLY A 19 18.74 2.24 -8.60
CA GLY A 19 19.94 2.41 -9.43
C GLY A 19 20.43 3.81 -9.80
N ASP A 20 19.71 4.90 -9.51
CA ASP A 20 20.14 6.26 -9.89
C ASP A 20 20.43 7.13 -8.65
N PRO A 21 21.58 7.82 -8.55
CA PRO A 21 21.83 8.81 -7.51
C PRO A 21 20.71 9.85 -7.33
N ASN A 22 20.04 10.23 -8.42
CA ASN A 22 18.91 11.18 -8.40
C ASN A 22 17.64 10.57 -7.78
N THR A 23 17.52 9.25 -7.70
CA THR A 23 16.38 8.59 -7.06
C THR A 23 16.54 8.50 -5.54
N CYS A 24 17.75 8.73 -5.00
CA CYS A 24 17.97 8.81 -3.55
C CYS A 24 17.18 9.97 -2.90
N ALA A 25 17.17 11.15 -3.52
CA ALA A 25 16.37 12.28 -3.04
C ALA A 25 14.87 11.97 -3.07
N LYS A 26 14.40 11.35 -4.16
CA LYS A 26 12.98 10.91 -4.31
C LYS A 26 12.61 9.83 -3.30
N TYR A 27 13.55 8.95 -2.95
CA TYR A 27 13.35 7.97 -1.90
C TYR A 27 13.14 8.66 -0.55
N LEU A 28 14.04 9.56 -0.15
CA LEU A 28 13.91 10.31 1.11
C LEU A 28 12.62 11.12 1.17
N GLU A 29 12.25 11.80 0.09
CA GLU A 29 10.98 12.51 -0.03
C GLU A 29 9.78 11.55 0.16
N ALA A 30 9.83 10.35 -0.44
CA ALA A 30 8.81 9.34 -0.25
C ALA A 30 8.76 8.83 1.20
N VAL A 31 9.91 8.65 1.86
CA VAL A 31 10.01 8.29 3.28
C VAL A 31 9.31 9.33 4.14
N ASP A 32 9.64 10.61 3.95
CA ASP A 32 9.07 11.71 4.74
C ASP A 32 7.57 11.83 4.51
N ARG A 33 7.13 11.85 3.25
CA ARG A 33 5.72 12.05 2.90
C ARG A 33 4.82 10.89 3.34
N ILE A 34 5.27 9.65 3.11
CA ILE A 34 4.44 8.46 3.31
C ILE A 34 4.58 7.94 4.74
N TRP A 35 5.81 7.72 5.22
CA TRP A 35 6.06 6.99 6.47
C TRP A 35 6.08 7.93 7.68
N ARG A 36 6.79 9.06 7.58
CA ARG A 36 6.88 10.04 8.67
C ARG A 36 5.70 11.02 8.71
N GLY A 37 5.02 11.23 7.58
CA GLY A 37 3.78 11.97 7.47
C GLY A 37 2.56 11.07 7.61
N ARG A 38 2.02 10.58 6.48
CA ARG A 38 0.72 9.90 6.42
C ARG A 38 0.56 8.74 7.41
N ILE A 39 1.52 7.81 7.47
CA ILE A 39 1.44 6.64 8.36
C ILE A 39 1.59 7.05 9.83
N GLN A 40 2.45 8.02 10.12
CA GLN A 40 2.61 8.54 11.47
C GLN A 40 1.32 9.23 11.96
N ASP A 41 0.69 10.02 11.10
CA ASP A 41 -0.59 10.68 11.43
C ASP A 41 -1.71 9.66 11.59
N LEU A 42 -1.75 8.65 10.72
CA LEU A 42 -2.68 7.53 10.86
C LEU A 42 -2.50 6.80 12.20
N LYS A 43 -1.24 6.54 12.60
CA LYS A 43 -0.90 5.94 13.90
C LYS A 43 -1.37 6.81 15.07
N LYS A 44 -1.17 8.13 15.00
CA LYS A 44 -1.58 9.07 16.05
C LYS A 44 -3.10 9.18 16.18
N SER A 45 -3.79 9.24 15.05
CA SER A 45 -5.26 9.40 15.03
C SER A 45 -6.00 8.21 15.63
N LYS A 46 -5.41 7.00 15.59
CA LYS A 46 -6.06 5.74 15.94
C LYS A 46 -7.39 5.49 15.22
N ALA A 47 -7.67 6.24 14.14
CA ALA A 47 -8.91 6.16 13.39
C ALA A 47 -8.97 4.91 12.48
N SER A 48 -7.89 4.12 12.41
CA SER A 48 -7.80 2.97 11.53
C SER A 48 -6.81 1.92 12.06
N ASP A 49 -7.19 0.64 11.90
CA ASP A 49 -6.33 -0.51 12.19
C ASP A 49 -5.33 -0.84 11.06
N LEU A 50 -5.17 0.06 10.08
CA LEU A 50 -4.23 -0.12 8.97
C LEU A 50 -2.76 -0.13 9.43
N VAL A 51 -2.44 0.50 10.56
CA VAL A 51 -1.10 0.46 11.16
C VAL A 51 -0.92 -0.85 11.93
N CYS A 52 -0.69 -1.93 11.18
CA CYS A 52 -0.42 -3.26 11.71
C CYS A 52 1.08 -3.51 11.92
N GLU A 53 1.42 -4.63 12.58
CA GLU A 53 2.81 -5.05 12.81
C GLU A 53 3.63 -5.15 11.53
N GLN A 54 3.04 -5.69 10.45
CA GLN A 54 3.72 -5.77 9.15
C GLN A 54 4.15 -4.37 8.66
N LEU A 55 3.27 -3.38 8.76
CA LEU A 55 3.57 -2.01 8.36
C LEU A 55 4.64 -1.37 9.27
N ARG A 56 4.61 -1.67 10.58
CA ARG A 56 5.63 -1.19 11.53
C ARG A 56 7.01 -1.75 11.20
N ASN A 57 7.10 -3.05 10.90
CA ASN A 57 8.36 -3.68 10.49
C ASN A 57 8.88 -3.09 9.17
N CYS A 58 8.00 -2.94 8.17
CA CYS A 58 8.39 -2.29 6.91
C CYS A 58 8.90 -0.87 7.12
N ARG A 59 8.31 -0.10 8.04
CA ARG A 59 8.78 1.24 8.36
C ARG A 59 10.21 1.25 8.88
N LEU A 60 10.55 0.34 9.79
CA LEU A 60 11.92 0.24 10.33
C LEU A 60 12.93 -0.03 9.22
N GLN A 61 12.62 -0.96 8.30
CA GLN A 61 13.48 -1.27 7.16
C GLN A 61 13.64 -0.07 6.21
N VAL A 62 12.54 0.63 5.92
CA VAL A 62 12.56 1.82 5.06
C VAL A 62 13.37 2.96 5.69
N GLU A 63 13.18 3.23 6.98
CA GLU A 63 13.94 4.27 7.69
C GLU A 63 15.43 3.91 7.82
N ALA A 64 15.79 2.63 8.02
CA ALA A 64 17.18 2.17 8.02
C ALA A 64 17.83 2.23 6.62
N THR A 65 17.06 1.99 5.56
CA THR A 65 17.54 2.16 4.18
C THR A 65 17.89 3.62 3.89
N ALA A 66 17.13 4.57 4.46
CA ALA A 66 17.42 6.00 4.34
C ALA A 66 18.80 6.39 4.93
N THR A 67 19.32 5.62 5.89
CA THR A 67 20.66 5.80 6.44
C THR A 67 21.78 5.09 5.65
N ARG A 68 21.47 4.59 4.44
CA ARG A 68 22.39 3.90 3.51
C ARG A 68 22.97 2.57 4.01
N ASP A 69 22.20 1.82 4.79
CA ASP A 69 22.54 0.43 5.11
C ASP A 69 22.41 -0.47 3.86
N LYS A 70 23.54 -1.00 3.38
CA LYS A 70 23.61 -1.78 2.13
C LYS A 70 22.85 -3.11 2.20
N GLU A 71 22.84 -3.77 3.36
CA GLU A 71 22.13 -5.05 3.51
C GLU A 71 20.61 -4.83 3.55
N VAL A 72 20.17 -3.76 4.20
CA VAL A 72 18.76 -3.38 4.23
C VAL A 72 18.30 -2.90 2.85
N ILE A 73 19.11 -2.14 2.11
CA ILE A 73 18.82 -1.76 0.72
C ILE A 73 18.59 -3.00 -0.15
N ARG A 74 19.49 -4.00 -0.06
CA ARG A 74 19.38 -5.24 -0.83
C ARG A 74 18.12 -6.01 -0.46
N CYS A 75 17.90 -6.25 0.83
CA CYS A 75 16.71 -6.95 1.33
C CYS A 75 15.42 -6.25 0.91
N LEU A 76 15.35 -4.92 1.04
CA LEU A 76 14.19 -4.13 0.65
C LEU A 76 13.94 -4.20 -0.85
N THR A 77 14.99 -4.12 -1.68
CA THR A 77 14.89 -4.27 -3.14
C THR A 77 14.34 -5.64 -3.52
N GLU A 78 14.84 -6.72 -2.90
CA GLU A 78 14.36 -8.09 -3.10
C GLU A 78 12.90 -8.29 -2.63
N MET A 79 12.51 -7.66 -1.51
CA MET A 79 11.14 -7.69 -0.99
C MET A 79 10.15 -6.92 -1.87
N THR A 80 10.63 -6.01 -2.71
CA THR A 80 9.76 -5.12 -3.51
C THR A 80 9.30 -5.77 -4.80
N THR A 81 8.31 -6.63 -4.64
CA THR A 81 7.61 -7.21 -5.79
C THR A 81 6.33 -6.41 -6.02
N ARG A 82 6.38 -5.48 -6.98
CA ARG A 82 5.19 -4.79 -7.51
C ARG A 82 4.03 -5.76 -7.77
N GLY A 83 4.35 -6.98 -8.22
CA GLY A 83 3.42 -8.08 -8.38
C GLY A 83 2.68 -8.44 -7.08
N SER A 84 3.37 -8.59 -5.95
CA SER A 84 2.74 -8.89 -4.65
C SER A 84 1.84 -7.74 -4.15
N ALA A 85 2.24 -6.49 -4.37
CA ALA A 85 1.41 -5.33 -4.05
C ALA A 85 0.11 -5.32 -4.88
N ILE A 86 0.22 -5.53 -6.20
CA ILE A 86 -0.94 -5.62 -7.11
C ILE A 86 -1.84 -6.80 -6.73
N LEU A 87 -1.27 -7.98 -6.46
CA LEU A 87 -2.04 -9.16 -6.06
C LEU A 87 -2.80 -8.92 -4.75
N SER A 88 -2.14 -8.33 -3.76
CA SER A 88 -2.77 -7.99 -2.49
C SER A 88 -3.89 -6.95 -2.67
N LEU A 89 -3.70 -5.98 -3.56
CA LEU A 89 -4.74 -5.00 -3.91
C LEU A 89 -5.93 -5.64 -4.62
N LYS A 90 -5.69 -6.50 -5.62
CA LYS A 90 -6.74 -7.26 -6.32
C LYS A 90 -7.57 -8.09 -5.34
N HIS A 91 -6.90 -8.80 -4.44
CA HIS A 91 -7.57 -9.61 -3.43
C HIS A 91 -8.48 -8.76 -2.53
N TYR A 92 -7.95 -7.63 -2.03
CA TYR A 92 -8.77 -6.71 -1.25
C TYR A 92 -9.97 -6.15 -2.04
N LEU A 93 -9.78 -5.78 -3.30
CA LEU A 93 -10.87 -5.28 -4.13
C LEU A 93 -11.95 -6.35 -4.33
N LEU A 94 -11.57 -7.60 -4.59
CA LEU A 94 -12.51 -8.71 -4.73
C LEU A 94 -13.34 -8.92 -3.45
N GLU A 95 -12.69 -8.92 -2.27
CA GLU A 95 -13.39 -9.00 -0.98
C GLU A 95 -14.34 -7.81 -0.77
N ALA A 96 -13.89 -6.60 -1.10
CA ALA A 96 -14.70 -5.39 -0.98
C ALA A 96 -15.92 -5.45 -1.91
N PHE A 97 -15.73 -5.80 -3.18
CA PHE A 97 -16.82 -5.96 -4.14
C PHE A 97 -17.81 -7.06 -3.73
N GLY A 98 -17.32 -8.19 -3.20
CA GLY A 98 -18.19 -9.27 -2.73
C GLY A 98 -19.02 -8.91 -1.49
N SER A 99 -18.62 -7.90 -0.72
CA SER A 99 -19.37 -7.41 0.45
C SER A 99 -20.25 -6.19 0.17
N MET A 100 -20.06 -5.53 -0.97
CA MET A 100 -20.90 -4.41 -1.37
C MET A 100 -22.27 -4.89 -1.84
N LYS A 101 -23.32 -4.16 -1.45
CA LYS A 101 -24.64 -4.31 -2.08
C LYS A 101 -24.54 -3.89 -3.55
N PRO A 102 -25.40 -4.43 -4.43
CA PRO A 102 -25.51 -3.95 -5.79
C PRO A 102 -25.64 -2.42 -5.82
N PRO A 103 -25.00 -1.74 -6.78
CA PRO A 103 -25.21 -0.32 -6.99
C PRO A 103 -26.71 -0.02 -7.06
N VAL A 104 -27.11 1.13 -6.49
CA VAL A 104 -28.54 1.54 -6.43
C VAL A 104 -29.21 1.51 -7.81
N LEU A 105 -28.46 1.84 -8.86
CA LEU A 105 -28.93 1.78 -10.24
C LEU A 105 -29.20 0.34 -10.70
N GLU A 106 -28.34 -0.61 -10.35
CA GLU A 106 -28.50 -2.01 -10.69
C GLU A 106 -29.71 -2.59 -9.92
N GLU A 107 -29.85 -2.25 -8.63
CA GLU A 107 -31.00 -2.63 -7.82
C GLU A 107 -32.32 -2.04 -8.35
N ALA A 108 -32.31 -0.79 -8.83
CA ALA A 108 -33.46 -0.18 -9.47
C ALA A 108 -33.80 -0.87 -10.81
N CYS A 109 -32.80 -1.24 -11.61
CA CYS A 109 -33.01 -1.97 -12.86
C CYS A 109 -33.57 -3.39 -12.62
N PHE A 110 -33.15 -4.08 -11.54
CA PHE A 110 -33.75 -5.33 -11.10
C PHE A 110 -35.23 -5.15 -10.71
N LYS A 111 -35.55 -4.11 -9.92
CA LYS A 111 -36.93 -3.80 -9.50
C LYS A 111 -37.84 -3.42 -10.66
N LEU A 112 -37.29 -2.81 -11.71
CA LEU A 112 -38.02 -2.42 -12.92
C LEU A 112 -38.14 -3.55 -13.96
N GLY A 113 -37.67 -4.76 -13.66
CA GLY A 113 -37.73 -5.91 -14.57
C GLY A 113 -36.90 -5.74 -15.85
N LYS A 114 -35.91 -4.82 -15.84
CA LYS A 114 -35.14 -4.44 -17.04
C LYS A 114 -33.83 -5.21 -17.22
N TYR A 115 -33.53 -6.15 -16.33
CA TYR A 115 -32.46 -7.13 -16.52
C TYR A 115 -33.08 -8.49 -16.88
N SER A 116 -33.17 -8.79 -18.17
CA SER A 116 -33.19 -10.18 -18.63
C SER A 116 -31.74 -10.54 -18.99
N LYS A 117 -31.27 -11.68 -18.45
CA LYS A 117 -29.97 -12.27 -18.82
C LYS A 117 -29.92 -12.57 -20.32
#